data_AF-A0A535V3G7-F1
#
_entry.id   AF-A0A535V3G7-F1
#
_cell.length_a   1.000
_cell.length_b   1.000
_cell.length_c   1.000
_cell.angle_alpha   90.00
_cell.angle_beta   90.00
_cell.angle_gamma   90.00
#
_symmetry.space_group_name_H-M   'P 1'
#
loop_
_entity.id
_entity.type
_entity.pdbx_description
1 polymer ?
#
loop_
_entity_poly.entity_id
_entity_poly.type
_entity_poly.pdbx_seq_one_letter_code
_entity_poly.pdbx_strand_id
1 'polypeptide(L)'
;MTVCKVALANLGMWARDRYFPEAYAHAGWHRLQIFFQLPGRIHWGTESVEVELKPFNDHALNRDLETLCAKVAQEQPRLPDGRRLLFKVQGVGLPSLDAQERAVA
;
A
#
# COMPACT_ATOMS: atom_id res chain seq x y z
N MET A 1 16.75 -7.00 23.13
CA MET A 1 16.71 -6.76 21.67
C MET A 1 16.37 -8.07 21.00
N THR A 2 15.11 -8.26 20.60
CA THR A 2 14.63 -9.51 19.99
C THR A 2 14.90 -9.49 18.48
N VAL A 3 15.23 -10.65 17.90
CA VAL A 3 15.47 -10.84 16.45
C VAL A 3 14.33 -10.26 15.59
N CYS A 4 13.09 -10.31 16.09
CA CYS A 4 11.93 -9.70 15.44
C CYS A 4 12.08 -8.19 15.17
N LYS A 5 12.73 -7.42 16.06
CA LYS A 5 12.96 -5.99 15.84
C LYS A 5 13.93 -5.74 14.69
N VAL A 6 14.95 -6.59 14.55
CA VAL A 6 15.91 -6.52 13.44
C VAL A 6 15.24 -6.89 12.13
N ALA A 7 14.41 -7.95 12.11
CA ALA A 7 13.65 -8.35 10.94
C ALA A 7 12.67 -7.27 10.48
N LEU A 8 11.93 -6.64 11.40
CA LEU A 8 11.01 -5.54 11.08
C LEU A 8 11.76 -4.30 10.55
N ALA A 9 12.89 -3.94 11.15
CA ALA A 9 13.72 -2.84 10.66
C ALA A 9 14.23 -3.12 9.24
N ASN A 10 14.71 -4.34 8.99
CA ASN A 10 15.20 -4.75 7.68
C ASN A 10 14.09 -4.78 6.63
N LEU A 11 12.90 -5.29 6.98
CA LEU A 11 11.72 -5.28 6.12
C LEU A 11 11.28 -3.86 5.79
N GLY A 12 11.30 -2.96 6.78
CA GLY A 12 10.99 -1.54 6.59
C GLY A 12 11.97 -0.84 5.64
N MET A 13 13.28 -1.10 5.81
CA MET A 13 14.31 -0.57 4.90
C MET A 13 14.16 -1.13 3.48
N TRP A 14 13.88 -2.43 3.34
CA TRP A 14 13.63 -3.04 2.03
C TRP A 14 12.39 -2.45 1.34
N ALA A 15 11.28 -2.31 2.08
CA ALA A 15 10.05 -1.74 1.54
C ALA A 15 10.22 -0.27 1.15
N ARG A 16 11.02 0.49 1.92
CA ARG A 16 11.43 1.86 1.57
C ARG A 16 12.14 1.91 0.22
N ASP A 17 13.18 1.12 0.05
CA ASP A 17 14.01 1.18 -1.16
C ASP A 17 13.25 0.69 -2.40
N ARG A 18 12.29 -0.21 -2.23
CA ARG A 18 11.48 -0.76 -3.34
C ARG A 18 10.32 0.15 -3.73
N TYR A 19 9.49 0.54 -2.77
CA TYR A 19 8.18 1.14 -3.04
C TYR A 19 8.08 2.63 -2.75
N PHE A 20 8.98 3.21 -1.98
CA PHE A 20 8.93 4.66 -1.71
C PHE A 20 9.66 5.46 -2.81
N PRO A 21 9.31 6.75 -2.98
CA PRO A 21 10.04 7.63 -3.89
C PRO A 21 11.43 7.98 -3.35
N GLU A 22 12.33 8.44 -4.23
CA GLU A 22 13.74 8.74 -3.89
C GLU A 22 13.90 9.76 -2.75
N ALA A 23 12.91 10.64 -2.57
CA ALA A 23 12.84 11.57 -1.44
C ALA A 23 12.92 10.86 -0.07
N TYR A 24 12.58 9.57 -0.01
CA TYR A 24 12.62 8.74 1.20
C TYR A 24 13.86 7.85 1.27
N ALA A 25 14.79 7.88 0.31
CA ALA A 25 15.99 7.02 0.33
C ALA A 25 16.85 7.21 1.60
N HIS A 26 16.88 8.44 2.14
CA HIS A 26 17.56 8.79 3.40
C HIS A 26 16.60 8.92 4.59
N ALA A 27 15.31 8.64 4.39
CA ALA A 27 14.34 8.73 5.47
C ALA A 27 14.53 7.57 6.45
N GLY A 28 14.61 7.92 7.73
CA GLY A 28 14.62 6.96 8.83
C GLY A 28 13.22 6.43 9.14
N TRP A 29 13.16 5.41 10.01
CA TRP A 29 11.91 4.77 10.44
C TRP A 29 10.84 5.76 10.93
N HIS A 30 11.24 6.86 11.58
CA HIS A 30 10.31 7.85 12.13
C HIS A 30 9.43 8.53 11.07
N ARG A 31 9.93 8.67 9.83
CA ARG A 31 9.16 9.27 8.73
C ARG A 31 8.34 8.23 7.97
N LEU A 32 8.76 6.97 8.01
CA LEU A 32 8.07 5.86 7.34
C LEU A 32 6.95 5.26 8.19
N GLN A 33 7.09 5.29 9.52
CA GLN A 33 6.15 4.65 10.45
C GLN A 33 4.69 5.07 10.21
N ILE A 34 4.46 6.31 9.80
CA ILE A 34 3.11 6.86 9.55
C ILE A 34 2.41 6.16 8.38
N PHE A 35 3.18 5.68 7.40
CA PHE A 35 2.66 4.91 6.27
C PHE A 35 2.35 3.46 6.66
N PHE A 36 3.16 2.88 7.56
CA PHE A 36 2.95 1.51 8.07
C PHE A 36 1.83 1.42 9.12
N GLN A 37 1.54 2.51 9.82
CA GLN A 37 0.48 2.60 10.83
C GLN A 37 -0.85 3.13 10.25
N LEU A 38 -0.90 3.39 8.95
CA LEU A 38 -2.05 3.97 8.30
C LEU A 38 -3.25 3.01 8.41
N PRO A 39 -4.37 3.44 9.02
CA PRO A 39 -5.55 2.59 9.07
C PRO A 39 -6.10 2.37 7.67
N GLY A 40 -6.53 1.14 7.41
CA GLY A 40 -7.10 0.75 6.14
C GLY A 40 -8.11 -0.38 6.27
N ARG A 41 -8.82 -0.64 5.17
CA ARG A 41 -9.71 -1.80 5.02
C ARG A 41 -9.06 -2.78 4.07
N ILE A 42 -9.15 -4.06 4.39
CA ILE A 42 -8.65 -5.12 3.53
C ILE A 42 -9.86 -5.87 2.99
N HIS A 43 -9.99 -5.87 1.67
CA HIS A 43 -10.98 -6.62 0.93
C HIS A 43 -10.31 -7.87 0.38
N TRP A 44 -10.73 -9.02 0.89
CA TRP A 44 -10.21 -10.31 0.47
C TRP A 44 -11.05 -10.82 -0.70
N GLY A 45 -10.51 -10.71 -1.91
CA GLY A 45 -11.07 -11.33 -3.11
C GLY A 45 -10.48 -12.72 -3.38
N THR A 46 -11.10 -13.41 -4.33
CA THR A 46 -10.69 -14.75 -4.77
C THR A 46 -9.39 -14.71 -5.58
N GLU A 47 -9.19 -13.68 -6.42
CA GLU A 47 -8.01 -13.52 -7.27
C GLU A 47 -7.06 -12.40 -6.82
N SER A 48 -7.56 -11.46 -6.02
CA SER A 48 -6.83 -10.29 -5.53
C SER A 48 -7.18 -9.95 -4.09
N VAL A 49 -6.23 -9.37 -3.37
CA VAL A 49 -6.44 -8.76 -2.06
C VAL A 49 -6.24 -7.27 -2.24
N GLU A 50 -7.30 -6.51 -1.97
CA GLU A 50 -7.30 -5.07 -2.10
C GLU A 50 -7.18 -4.42 -0.72
N VAL A 51 -6.21 -3.53 -0.57
CA VAL A 51 -5.98 -2.76 0.65
C VAL A 51 -6.35 -1.31 0.39
N GLU A 52 -7.47 -0.89 0.95
CA GLU A 52 -7.90 0.50 0.94
C GLU A 52 -7.27 1.24 2.12
N LEU A 53 -6.39 2.18 1.84
CA LEU A 53 -5.71 2.99 2.83
C LEU A 53 -6.42 4.34 2.99
N LYS A 54 -6.60 4.79 4.23
CA LYS A 54 -7.15 6.12 4.49
C LYS A 54 -6.14 7.19 4.09
N PRO A 55 -6.54 8.27 3.39
CA PRO A 55 -5.63 9.36 3.07
C PRO A 55 -5.16 10.08 4.33
N PHE A 56 -3.97 10.65 4.26
CA PHE A 56 -3.44 11.59 5.24
C PHE A 56 -4.18 12.93 5.15
N ASN A 57 -4.11 13.72 6.22
CA ASN A 57 -4.58 15.11 6.20
C ASN A 57 -3.65 16.02 5.36
N ASP A 58 -2.40 15.61 5.17
CA ASP A 58 -1.39 16.35 4.40
C ASP A 58 -1.38 15.89 2.93
N HIS A 59 -1.53 16.84 2.01
CA HIS A 59 -1.53 16.58 0.57
C HIS A 59 -0.17 16.07 0.04
N ALA A 60 0.94 16.48 0.65
CA ALA A 60 2.26 16.00 0.25
C ALA A 60 2.41 14.51 0.58
N LEU A 61 1.94 14.09 1.76
CA LEU A 61 1.93 12.68 2.16
C LEU A 61 0.97 11.83 1.32
N ASN A 62 -0.16 12.40 0.89
CA ASN A 62 -1.07 11.72 -0.04
C ASN A 62 -0.43 11.49 -1.41
N ARG A 63 0.32 12.47 -1.94
CA ARG A 63 1.05 12.28 -3.20
C ARG A 63 2.11 11.19 -3.09
N ASP A 64 2.81 11.14 -1.96
CA ASP A 64 3.78 10.08 -1.68
C ASP A 64 3.11 8.71 -1.55
N LEU A 65 1.93 8.66 -0.91
CA LEU A 65 1.12 7.46 -0.77
C LEU A 65 0.60 6.96 -2.13
N GLU A 66 0.12 7.86 -3.00
CA GLU A 66 -0.29 7.54 -4.36
C GLU A 66 0.87 6.99 -5.19
N THR A 67 2.07 7.58 -5.05
CA THR A 67 3.29 7.09 -5.71
C THR A 67 3.66 5.69 -5.25
N LEU A 68 3.53 5.42 -3.94
CA LEU A 68 3.73 4.09 -3.38
C LEU A 68 2.72 3.09 -3.95
N CYS A 69 1.43 3.43 -3.96
CA CYS A 69 0.38 2.59 -4.54
C CYS A 69 0.64 2.31 -6.03
N ALA A 70 1.08 3.32 -6.79
CA ALA A 70 1.43 3.16 -8.20
C ALA A 70 2.63 2.21 -8.40
N LYS A 71 3.69 2.33 -7.59
CA LYS A 71 4.83 1.40 -7.65
C LYS A 71 4.42 -0.03 -7.30
N VAL A 72 3.60 -0.21 -6.26
CA VAL A 72 3.08 -1.55 -5.91
C VAL A 72 2.23 -2.11 -7.04
N ALA A 73 1.38 -1.30 -7.66
CA ALA A 73 0.57 -1.72 -8.81
C ALA A 73 1.42 -2.06 -10.05
N GLN A 74 2.58 -1.43 -10.25
CA GLN A 74 3.52 -1.78 -11.32
C GLN A 74 4.20 -3.13 -11.06
N GLU A 75 4.62 -3.37 -9.81
CA GLU A 75 5.29 -4.63 -9.45
C GLU A 75 4.34 -5.82 -9.33
N GLN A 76 3.04 -5.56 -9.12
CA GLN A 76 1.99 -6.57 -8.96
C GLN A 76 2.43 -7.73 -8.04
N PRO A 77 2.84 -7.43 -6.79
CA PRO A 77 3.31 -8.46 -5.89
C PRO A 77 2.22 -9.50 -5.67
N ARG A 78 2.63 -10.77 -5.79
CA ARG A 78 1.77 -11.92 -5.51
C ARG A 78 1.96 -12.34 -4.07
N LEU A 79 0.85 -12.52 -3.37
CA LEU A 79 0.83 -13.14 -2.07
C LEU A 79 1.25 -14.62 -2.19
N PRO A 80 1.70 -15.25 -1.09
CA PRO A 80 2.07 -16.67 -1.09
C PRO A 80 0.95 -17.59 -1.60
N ASP A 81 -0.31 -17.17 -1.44
CA ASP A 81 -1.50 -17.87 -1.92
C ASP A 81 -1.74 -17.69 -3.45
N GLY A 82 -0.85 -17.00 -4.16
CA GLY A 82 -0.97 -16.70 -5.60
C GLY A 82 -1.84 -15.48 -5.93
N ARG A 83 -2.59 -14.95 -4.96
CA ARG A 83 -3.45 -13.76 -5.13
C ARG A 83 -2.63 -12.50 -5.35
N ARG A 84 -3.14 -11.57 -6.18
CA ARG A 84 -2.48 -10.27 -6.44
C ARG A 84 -2.77 -9.29 -5.32
N LEU A 85 -1.76 -8.56 -4.86
CA LEU A 85 -1.92 -7.50 -3.88
C LEU A 85 -2.09 -6.15 -4.57
N LEU A 86 -3.18 -5.44 -4.24
CA LEU A 86 -3.51 -4.15 -4.79
C LEU A 86 -3.70 -3.14 -3.65
N PHE A 87 -3.17 -1.94 -3.83
CA PHE A 87 -3.34 -0.84 -2.88
C PHE A 87 -4.15 0.28 -3.52
N LYS A 88 -5.11 0.82 -2.77
CA LYS A 88 -5.98 1.94 -3.17
C LYS A 88 -6.03 2.97 -2.05
N VAL A 89 -6.08 4.25 -2.40
CA VAL A 89 -6.27 5.34 -1.43
C VAL A 89 -7.75 5.71 -1.38
N GLN A 90 -8.35 5.69 -0.20
CA GLN A 90 -9.76 6.02 0.01
C GLN A 90 -10.01 7.48 -0.40
N GLY A 91 -10.88 7.71 -1.38
CA GLY A 91 -11.23 9.06 -1.83
C GLY A 91 -10.49 9.56 -3.07
N VAL A 92 -9.49 8.83 -3.60
CA VAL A 92 -9.11 8.98 -5.02
C VAL A 92 -10.17 8.22 -5.83
N GLY A 93 -11.23 8.94 -6.19
CA GLY A 93 -12.36 8.38 -6.90
C GLY A 93 -11.96 7.78 -8.24
N LEU A 94 -12.30 6.51 -8.43
CA LEU A 94 -13.17 6.07 -9.52
C LEU A 94 -13.82 4.74 -9.11
N PRO A 95 -14.99 4.47 -9.67
CA PRO A 95 -16.18 4.13 -8.93
C PRO A 95 -16.05 2.78 -8.25
N SER A 96 -16.87 2.66 -7.20
CA SER A 96 -17.28 1.42 -6.61
C SER A 96 -17.26 0.23 -7.59
N LEU A 97 -16.76 -0.90 -7.10
CA LEU A 97 -16.95 -2.23 -7.71
C LEU A 97 -18.42 -2.58 -7.99
N ASP A 98 -19.40 -1.72 -7.64
CA ASP A 98 -20.79 -1.77 -8.13
C ASP A 98 -20.94 -1.72 -9.67
N ALA A 99 -19.90 -1.36 -10.44
CA ALA A 99 -19.95 -1.42 -11.90
C ALA A 99 -19.74 -2.83 -12.49
N GLN A 100 -19.31 -3.82 -11.68
CA GLN A 100 -19.02 -5.17 -12.19
C GLN A 100 -20.20 -6.15 -12.11
N GLU A 101 -21.32 -5.79 -11.46
CA GLU A 101 -22.51 -6.65 -11.33
C GLU A 101 -23.68 -6.29 -12.27
N ARG A 102 -23.55 -5.29 -13.17
CA ARG A 102 -24.65 -4.88 -14.09
C ARG A 102 -24.43 -5.14 -15.58
N ALA A 103 -23.41 -5.90 -15.96
CA ALA A 103 -23.19 -6.30 -17.36
C ALA A 103 -23.64 -7.75 -17.69
N VAL A 104 -24.38 -8.40 -16.80
CA VAL A 104 -25.10 -9.65 -17.08
C VAL A 104 -26.55 -9.48 -16.63
N ALA A 105 -27.35 -8.83 -17.46
CA ALA A 105 -28.80 -8.96 -17.51
C ALA A 105 -29.31 -8.40 -18.85
#